data_AF-A0A182GQE3-F1
#
_entry.id   AF-A0A182GQE3-F1
#
_cell.length_a   1.000
_cell.length_b   1.000
_cell.length_c   1.000
_cell.angle_alpha   90.00
_cell.angle_beta   90.00
_cell.angle_gamma   90.00
#
_symmetry.space_group_name_H-M   'P 1'
#
loop_
_entity.id
_entity.type
_entity.pdbx_description
1 polymer ?
#
loop_
_entity_poly.entity_id
_entity_poly.type
_entity_poly.pdbx_seq_one_letter_code
_entity_poly.pdbx_strand_id
1 'polypeptide(L)'
;MDIVECFGKFFTDEAMAPYAWNGYKNPKFPRKAMKTMDIFSYCMLEAWQRHGVTSMDILSDIMTKVITKIAGRRRSNNYNQRKRIQQFCDKHNE
;
A
#
# COMPACT_ATOMS: atom_id res chain seq x y z
N MET A 1 -10.61 8.76 13.67
CA MET A 1 -10.10 8.18 12.41
C MET A 1 -9.06 7.14 12.77
N ASP A 2 -9.15 5.91 12.25
CA ASP A 2 -8.16 4.85 12.47
C ASP A 2 -6.81 5.26 11.83
N ILE A 3 -5.69 5.11 12.55
CA ILE A 3 -4.36 5.53 12.07
C ILE A 3 -3.95 4.77 10.80
N VAL A 4 -4.35 3.51 10.67
CA VAL A 4 -4.12 2.72 9.45
C VAL A 4 -4.92 3.31 8.28
N GLU A 5 -6.15 3.76 8.52
CA GLU A 5 -6.96 4.43 7.49
C GLU A 5 -6.36 5.79 7.12
N CYS A 6 -5.86 6.55 8.10
CA CYS A 6 -5.19 7.83 7.88
C CYS A 6 -3.94 7.68 6.99
N PHE A 7 -3.04 6.78 7.36
CA PHE A 7 -1.81 6.54 6.59
C PHE A 7 -2.11 6.03 5.18
N GLY A 8 -3.16 5.24 5.03
CA GLY A 8 -3.65 4.75 3.75
C GLY A 8 -4.17 5.84 2.80
N LYS A 9 -4.26 7.10 3.24
CA LYS A 9 -4.64 8.27 2.42
C LYS A 9 -3.45 9.15 2.02
N PHE A 10 -2.25 8.95 2.59
CA PHE A 10 -1.07 9.73 2.21
C PHE A 10 -0.50 9.34 0.85
N PHE A 11 -0.75 8.11 0.41
CA PHE A 11 -0.17 7.57 -0.81
C PHE A 11 -1.23 6.94 -1.70
N THR A 12 -1.08 7.09 -3.01
CA THR A 12 -1.91 6.40 -3.99
C THR A 12 -1.58 4.91 -4.06
N ASP A 13 -2.52 4.12 -4.59
CA ASP A 13 -2.33 2.68 -4.73
C ASP A 13 -1.16 2.36 -5.70
N GLU A 14 -0.96 3.20 -6.71
CA GLU A 14 0.13 3.10 -7.70
C GLU A 14 1.48 3.45 -7.07
N ALA A 15 1.55 4.54 -6.30
CA ALA A 15 2.79 4.98 -5.66
C ALA A 15 3.33 3.92 -4.68
N MET A 16 2.45 3.13 -4.07
CA MET A 16 2.80 2.06 -3.12
C MET A 16 3.07 0.69 -3.76
N ALA A 17 2.84 0.57 -5.07
CA ALA A 17 3.09 -0.68 -5.79
C ALA A 17 4.53 -1.22 -5.65
N PRO A 18 5.58 -0.39 -5.79
CA PRO A 18 6.96 -0.86 -5.78
C PRO A 18 7.55 -0.96 -4.37
N TYR A 19 6.78 -0.74 -3.30
CA TYR A 19 7.30 -0.67 -1.92
C TYR A 19 6.71 -1.74 -1.02
N ALA A 20 7.52 -2.32 -0.13
CA ALA A 20 7.06 -3.15 0.98
C ALA A 20 7.85 -2.80 2.23
N TRP A 21 7.31 -3.05 3.44
CA TRP A 21 8.00 -2.66 4.68
C TRP A 21 9.45 -3.17 4.73
N ASN A 22 9.64 -4.48 4.59
CA ASN A 22 10.94 -5.13 4.55
C ASN A 22 11.57 -5.20 3.15
N GLY A 23 10.84 -4.77 2.11
CA GLY A 23 11.20 -5.04 0.72
C GLY A 23 10.98 -6.50 0.34
N TYR A 24 11.12 -6.81 -0.95
CA TYR A 24 11.04 -8.18 -1.46
C TYR A 24 11.91 -8.32 -2.71
N LYS A 25 12.83 -9.29 -2.71
CA LYS A 25 13.76 -9.56 -3.82
C LYS A 25 13.20 -10.63 -4.75
N ASN A 26 12.01 -10.41 -5.31
CA ASN A 26 11.52 -11.26 -6.40
C ASN A 26 12.06 -10.72 -7.73
N PRO A 27 12.77 -11.54 -8.54
CA PRO A 27 13.32 -11.10 -9.82
C PRO A 27 12.28 -10.54 -10.79
N LYS A 28 11.04 -11.06 -10.76
CA LYS A 28 9.95 -10.59 -11.63
C LYS A 28 9.28 -9.32 -11.11
N PHE A 29 9.22 -9.14 -9.80
CA PHE A 29 8.50 -8.03 -9.16
C PHE A 29 9.23 -7.58 -7.89
N PRO A 30 10.38 -6.90 -8.01
CA PRO A 30 11.12 -6.43 -6.84
C PRO A 30 10.34 -5.32 -6.12
N ARG A 31 10.36 -5.33 -4.79
CA ARG A 31 9.81 -4.25 -3.96
C ARG A 31 10.90 -3.65 -3.09
N LYS A 32 11.01 -2.31 -3.12
CA LYS A 32 11.92 -1.52 -2.30
C LYS A 32 11.51 -1.59 -0.82
N ALA A 33 12.49 -1.64 0.07
CA ALA A 33 12.26 -1.66 1.51
C ALA A 33 11.91 -0.25 2.00
N MET A 34 10.74 -0.09 2.61
CA MET A 34 10.31 1.21 3.15
C MET A 34 11.11 1.58 4.39
N LYS A 35 11.46 0.58 5.23
CA LYS A 35 12.19 0.81 6.48
C LYS A 35 13.56 1.46 6.30
N THR A 36 14.12 1.43 5.09
CA THR A 36 15.43 2.04 4.76
C THR A 36 15.29 3.46 4.20
N MET A 37 14.09 4.03 4.19
CA MET A 37 13.82 5.37 3.66
C MET A 37 13.21 6.22 4.77
N ASP A 38 13.85 7.35 5.09
CA ASP A 38 13.49 8.20 6.24
C ASP A 38 12.03 8.66 6.21
N ILE A 39 11.49 8.93 5.01
CA ILE A 39 10.09 9.33 4.83
C ILE A 39 9.08 8.31 5.39
N PHE A 40 9.44 7.03 5.41
CA PHE A 40 8.57 5.94 5.89
C PHE A 40 8.96 5.43 7.27
N SER A 41 10.11 5.85 7.79
CA SER A 41 10.63 5.45 9.11
C SER A 41 10.70 6.67 10.04
N TYR A 42 11.84 7.36 10.09
CA TYR A 42 12.11 8.44 11.04
C TYR A 42 11.11 9.59 10.96
N CYS A 43 10.78 10.06 9.75
CA CYS A 43 9.84 11.16 9.57
C CYS A 43 8.43 10.79 10.04
N MET A 44 7.98 9.56 9.77
CA MET A 44 6.68 9.08 10.23
C MET A 44 6.65 8.86 11.74
N LEU A 45 7.74 8.35 12.32
CA LEU A 45 7.85 8.17 13.76
C LEU A 45 7.82 9.51 14.51
N GLU A 46 8.60 10.49 14.06
CA GLU A 46 8.65 11.83 14.65
C GLU A 46 7.29 12.53 14.54
N ALA A 47 6.68 12.56 13.35
CA ALA A 47 5.42 13.25 13.11
C ALA A 47 4.24 12.64 13.90
N TRP A 48 4.29 11.34 14.19
CA TRP A 48 3.18 10.61 14.81
C TRP A 48 3.46 10.09 16.22
N GLN A 49 4.60 10.50 16.82
CA GLN A 49 4.97 10.09 18.17
C GLN A 49 3.90 10.44 19.20
N ARG A 50 3.37 11.68 19.14
CA ARG A 50 2.30 12.17 20.04
C ARG A 50 0.95 11.46 19.82
N HIS A 51 0.81 10.72 18.73
CA HIS A 51 -0.37 9.95 18.36
C HIS A 51 -0.21 8.45 18.65
N GLY A 52 0.82 8.05 19.39
CA GLY A 52 1.03 6.66 19.82
C GLY A 52 1.94 5.82 18.92
N VAL A 53 2.52 6.41 17.87
CA VAL A 53 3.54 5.74 17.03
C VAL A 53 4.91 5.92 17.67
N THR A 54 5.16 5.22 18.77
CA THR A 54 6.31 5.48 19.65
C THR A 54 7.54 4.62 19.36
N SER A 55 7.41 3.59 18.53
CA SER A 55 8.52 2.71 18.17
C SER A 55 8.45 2.26 16.71
N MET A 56 9.59 1.79 16.20
CA MET A 56 9.69 1.29 14.84
C MET A 56 8.85 0.01 14.64
N ASP A 57 8.68 -0.80 15.68
CA ASP A 57 7.83 -1.99 15.63
C ASP A 57 6.35 -1.60 15.47
N ILE A 58 5.87 -0.61 16.23
CA ILE A 58 4.50 -0.08 16.09
C ILE A 58 4.29 0.49 14.68
N LEU A 59 5.25 1.28 14.19
CA LEU A 59 5.18 1.83 12.84
C LEU A 59 5.18 0.71 11.78
N SER A 60 5.99 -0.33 11.96
CA SER A 60 6.03 -1.48 11.05
C SER A 60 4.71 -2.22 10.95
N ASP A 61 4.03 -2.40 12.08
CA ASP A 61 2.72 -3.07 12.15
C ASP A 61 1.64 -2.24 11.44
N ILE A 62 1.64 -0.93 11.69
CA ILE A 62 0.72 0.01 11.03
C ILE A 62 0.97 0.00 9.53
N MET A 63 2.22 0.20 9.09
CA MET A 63 2.57 0.27 7.67
C MET A 63 2.30 -1.05 6.94
N THR A 64 2.53 -2.20 7.59
CA THR A 64 2.20 -3.51 7.02
C THR A 64 0.70 -3.64 6.75
N LYS A 65 -0.15 -3.18 7.68
CA LYS A 65 -1.61 -3.15 7.50
C LYS A 65 -2.03 -2.18 6.39
N VAL A 66 -1.41 -1.01 6.32
CA VAL A 66 -1.63 -0.01 5.24
C VAL A 66 -1.33 -0.61 3.87
N ILE A 67 -0.13 -1.17 3.69
CA ILE A 67 0.31 -1.80 2.44
C ILE A 67 -0.64 -2.94 2.04
N THR A 68 -1.09 -3.74 3.00
CA THR A 68 -2.03 -4.84 2.76
C THR A 68 -3.40 -4.33 2.28
N LYS A 69 -3.94 -3.29 2.93
CA LYS A 69 -5.20 -2.64 2.51
C LYS A 69 -5.08 -2.08 1.09
N ILE A 70 -3.99 -1.36 0.80
CA ILE A 70 -3.70 -0.81 -0.53
C ILE A 70 -3.64 -1.91 -1.60
N ALA A 71 -2.88 -2.98 -1.33
CA ALA A 71 -2.77 -4.11 -2.25
C ALA A 71 -4.14 -4.79 -2.48
N GLY A 72 -4.97 -4.89 -1.44
CA GLY A 72 -6.34 -5.38 -1.51
C GLY A 72 -7.21 -4.52 -2.45
N ARG A 73 -7.23 -3.20 -2.25
CA ARG A 73 -7.97 -2.26 -3.11
C ARG A 73 -7.53 -2.37 -4.56
N ARG A 74 -6.23 -2.35 -4.83
CA ARG A 74 -5.68 -2.48 -6.18
C ARG A 74 -6.10 -3.77 -6.87
N ARG A 75 -6.07 -4.90 -6.16
CA ARG A 75 -6.53 -6.19 -6.71
C ARG A 75 -8.02 -6.15 -7.06
N SER A 76 -8.85 -5.61 -6.18
CA SER A 76 -10.29 -5.47 -6.41
C SER A 76 -10.58 -4.57 -7.62
N ASN A 77 -9.92 -3.41 -7.70
CA ASN A 77 -10.05 -2.46 -8.81
C ASN A 77 -9.65 -3.11 -10.15
N ASN A 78 -8.51 -3.80 -10.20
CA ASN A 78 -8.05 -4.49 -11.40
C ASN A 78 -9.00 -5.61 -11.83
N TYR A 79 -9.54 -6.38 -10.88
CA TYR A 79 -10.53 -7.42 -11.16
C TYR A 79 -11.81 -6.82 -11.75
N ASN A 80 -12.34 -5.77 -11.11
CA ASN A 80 -13.56 -5.08 -11.56
C ASN A 80 -13.37 -4.43 -12.94
N GLN A 81 -12.19 -3.86 -13.21
CA GLN A 81 -11.87 -3.29 -14.52
C GLN A 81 -11.85 -4.36 -15.60
N ARG A 82 -11.17 -5.50 -15.37
CA ARG A 82 -11.14 -6.63 -16.31
C ARG A 82 -12.54 -7.18 -16.58
N LYS A 83 -13.37 -7.29 -15.54
CA LYS A 83 -14.77 -7.74 -15.67
C LYS A 83 -15.59 -6.79 -16.55
N ARG A 84 -15.43 -5.47 -16.38
CA ARG A 84 -16.12 -4.47 -17.21
C ARG A 84 -15.68 -4.53 -18.68
N ILE A 85 -14.37 -4.70 -18.92
CA ILE A 85 -13.83 -4.85 -20.27
C ILE A 85 -14.39 -6.12 -20.94
N GLN A 86 -14.40 -7.25 -20.23
CA GLN A 86 -14.96 -8.49 -20.76
C GLN A 86 -16.44 -8.33 -21.16
N GLN A 87 -17.26 -7.78 -20.25
CA GLN A 87 -18.67 -7.53 -20.53
C GLN A 87 -18.91 -6.58 -21.71
N PHE A 88 -18.00 -5.63 -21.94
CA PHE A 88 -18.06 -4.75 -23.10
C PHE A 88 -17.73 -5.51 -24.39
N CYS A 89 -16.65 -6.30 -24.40
CA CYS A 89 -16.27 -7.11 -25.56
C CYS A 89 -17.35 -8.13 -25.94
N ASP A 90 -17.97 -8.76 -24.94
CA ASP A 90 -19.03 -9.76 -25.17
C ASP A 90 -20.26 -9.13 -25.84
N LYS A 91 -20.64 -7.90 -25.46
CA LYS A 91 -21.80 -7.18 -26.01
C LYS A 91 -21.63 -6.64 -27.43
N HIS A 92 -20.39 -6.49 -27.90
CA HIS A 92 -20.09 -5.93 -29.23
C HIS A 92 -19.65 -6.98 -30.25
N ASN A 93 -19.66 -8.26 -29.85
CA ASN A 93 -19.46 -9.41 -30.74
C ASN A 93 -20.77 -10.18 -31.02
N GLU A 94 -21.92 -9.69 -30.51
CA GLU A 94 -23.29 -10.09 -30.89
C GLU A 94 -23.89 -9.06 -31.87
#